data_AF-A0A853FIG1-F1
#
_entry.id   AF-A0A853FIG1-F1
#
_cell.length_a   1.000
_cell.length_b   1.000
_cell.length_c   1.000
_cell.angle_alpha   90.00
_cell.angle_beta   90.00
_cell.angle_gamma   90.00
#
_symmetry.space_group_name_H-M   'P 1'
#
loop_
_entity.id
_entity.type
_entity.pdbx_description
1 polymer ?
#
loop_
_entity_poly.entity_id
_entity_poly.type
_entity_poly.pdbx_seq_one_letter_code
_entity_poly.pdbx_strand_id
1 'polypeptide(L)' 'MRFVMLKSINGDPLLVNIAEVRTVATINMAGDDVGVLSFDGAHEVVVGSTVPEVLAAIEASGQRIAAVA' A
#
# COMPACT_ATOMS: atom_id res chain seq x y z
N MET A 1 1.84 2.88 17.07
CA MET A 1 1.83 3.30 15.65
C MET A 1 2.62 2.28 14.86
N ARG A 2 2.14 1.86 13.67
CA ARG A 2 2.81 0.86 12.83
C ARG A 2 3.15 1.51 11.50
N PHE A 3 4.44 1.60 11.21
CA PHE A 3 4.94 2.20 9.98
C PHE A 3 5.70 1.17 9.16
N VAL A 4 5.56 1.24 7.84
CA VAL A 4 6.34 0.45 6.89
C VAL A 4 6.94 1.36 5.84
N MET A 5 8.11 0.98 5.33
CA MET A 5 8.72 1.65 4.21
C MET A 5 8.23 1.00 2.92
N LEU A 6 7.60 1.78 2.05
CA LEU A 6 7.17 1.38 0.72
C LEU A 6 7.92 2.20 -0.33
N LYS A 7 7.80 1.80 -1.59
CA LYS A 7 8.30 2.58 -2.71
C LYS A 7 7.21 3.56 -3.14
N SER A 8 7.55 4.84 -3.33
CA SER A 8 6.66 5.80 -3.99
C SER A 8 6.64 5.58 -5.50
N ILE A 9 5.70 6.21 -6.21
CA ILE A 9 5.62 6.14 -7.68
C ILE A 9 6.86 6.70 -8.39
N ASN A 10 7.60 7.60 -7.76
CA ASN A 10 8.85 8.17 -8.27
C ASN A 10 10.10 7.39 -7.83
N GLY A 11 9.94 6.30 -7.07
CA GLY A 11 11.03 5.41 -6.66
C GLY A 11 11.71 5.76 -5.34
N ASP A 12 11.30 6.84 -4.69
CA ASP A 12 11.81 7.23 -3.38
C ASP A 12 11.20 6.36 -2.26
N PRO A 13 11.90 6.21 -1.12
CA PRO A 13 11.32 5.60 0.07
C PRO A 13 10.15 6.45 0.61
N LEU A 14 9.01 5.80 0.87
CA LEU A 14 7.82 6.39 1.45
C LEU A 14 7.50 5.70 2.79
N LEU A 15 7.52 6.47 3.88
CA LEU A 15 7.12 5.97 5.19
C LEU A 15 5.60 6.08 5.35
N VAL A 16 4.92 4.94 5.49
CA VAL A 16 3.46 4.89 5.56
C VAL A 16 2.98 4.41 6.92
N ASN A 17 2.08 5.17 7.55
CA ASN A 17 1.34 4.70 8.72
C ASN A 17 0.26 3.72 8.27
N ILE A 18 0.51 2.43 8.43
CA ILE A 18 -0.42 1.39 8.01
C ILE A 18 -1.52 1.12 9.04
N ALA A 19 -1.45 1.71 10.24
CA ALA A 19 -2.49 1.50 11.26
C ALA A 19 -3.89 1.95 10.82
N GLU A 20 -3.96 2.86 9.83
CA GLU A 20 -5.20 3.40 9.30
C GLU A 20 -5.57 2.84 7.92
N VAL A 21 -4.71 2.01 7.31
CA VAL A 21 -5.00 1.40 6.02
C VAL A 21 -6.07 0.33 6.20
N ARG A 22 -7.13 0.40 5.40
CA ARG A 22 -8.27 -0.53 5.45
C ARG A 22 -8.25 -1.54 4.33
N THR A 23 -7.87 -1.11 3.14
CA THR A 23 -7.82 -1.96 1.95
C THR A 23 -6.58 -1.64 1.12
N VAL A 24 -6.15 -2.64 0.38
CA VAL A 24 -5.10 -2.51 -0.63
C VAL A 24 -5.67 -3.04 -1.94
N ALA A 25 -5.59 -2.23 -3.00
CA ALA A 25 -6.07 -2.56 -4.33
C ALA A 25 -4.97 -2.36 -5.38
N THR A 26 -5.11 -3.00 -6.53
CA THR A 26 -4.19 -2.81 -7.67
C THR A 26 -4.77 -1.79 -8.64
N ILE A 27 -3.93 -0.91 -9.18
CA ILE A 27 -4.23 -0.17 -10.39
C ILE A 27 -3.13 -0.40 -11.43
N ASN A 28 -3.51 -0.45 -12.70
CA ASN A 28 -2.55 -0.46 -13.79
C ASN A 28 -2.21 0.97 -14.20
N MET A 29 -0.96 1.38 -14.00
CA MET A 29 -0.44 2.66 -14.43
C MET A 29 0.46 2.46 -15.65
N ALA A 30 -0.12 2.66 -16.84
CA ALA A 30 0.62 2.62 -18.10
C ALA A 30 1.43 1.31 -18.32
N GLY A 31 0.90 0.18 -17.88
CA GLY A 31 1.55 -1.13 -17.99
C GLY A 31 2.20 -1.63 -16.70
N ASP A 32 2.39 -0.76 -15.70
CA ASP A 32 2.93 -1.15 -14.39
C ASP A 32 1.80 -1.30 -13.38
N ASP A 33 1.68 -2.48 -12.77
CA ASP A 33 0.72 -2.73 -11.69
C ASP A 33 1.28 -2.18 -10.38
N VAL A 34 0.55 -1.25 -9.79
CA VAL A 34 0.94 -0.58 -8.54
C VAL A 34 -0.16 -0.67 -7.49
N GLY A 35 0.23 -0.56 -6.23
CA GLY A 35 -0.67 -0.65 -5.08
C GLY A 35 -1.35 0.68 -4.76
N VAL A 36 -2.59 0.60 -4.32
CA VAL A 36 -3.37 1.72 -3.78
C VAL A 36 -3.77 1.38 -2.36
N LEU A 37 -3.46 2.30 -1.44
CA LEU A 37 -3.82 2.21 -0.03
C LEU A 37 -5.06 3.08 0.20
N SER A 38 -6.13 2.50 0.73
CA SER A 38 -7.32 3.27 1.15
C SER A 38 -7.38 3.35 2.67
N PHE A 39 -7.62 4.55 3.20
CA PHE A 39 -7.64 4.83 4.64
C PHE A 39 -9.06 4.93 5.21
N ASP A 40 -9.95 5.64 4.51
CA ASP A 40 -11.33 5.87 4.93
C ASP A 40 -12.34 5.84 3.74
N GLY A 41 -11.94 5.26 2.61
CA GLY A 41 -12.76 5.18 1.40
C GLY A 41 -12.90 6.49 0.62
N ALA A 42 -12.46 7.62 1.18
CA ALA A 42 -12.39 8.91 0.49
C ALA A 42 -10.94 9.37 0.25
N HIS A 43 -10.01 8.92 1.10
CA HIS A 43 -8.59 9.18 0.98
C HIS A 43 -7.85 7.92 0.54
N GLU A 44 -7.19 8.02 -0.61
CA GLU A 44 -6.38 6.97 -1.20
C GLU A 44 -4.99 7.49 -1.55
N VAL A 45 -4.00 6.62 -1.43
CA VAL A 45 -2.61 6.90 -1.81
C VAL A 45 -2.13 5.81 -2.75
N VAL A 46 -1.70 6.21 -3.95
CA VAL A 46 -1.01 5.33 -4.89
C VAL A 46 0.46 5.23 -4.48
N VAL A 47 0.96 4.01 -4.35
CA VAL A 47 2.37 3.71 -4.04
C VAL A 47 2.99 2.98 -5.21
N GLY A 48 4.30 3.16 -5.44
CA GLY A 48 5.03 2.44 -6.50
C GLY A 48 5.39 1.00 -6.16
N SER A 49 4.98 0.51 -5.00
CA SER A 49 5.05 -0.91 -4.63
C SER A 49 3.85 -1.67 -5.16
N THR A 50 4.04 -2.93 -5.53
CA THR A 50 2.95 -3.82 -5.95
C THR A 50 2.09 -4.24 -4.75
N VAL A 51 0.85 -4.67 -4.99
CA VAL A 51 -0.03 -5.18 -3.91
C VAL A 51 0.62 -6.33 -3.10
N PRO A 52 1.26 -7.34 -3.72
CA PRO A 52 1.97 -8.37 -2.95
C PRO A 52 3.06 -7.83 -2.02
N GLU A 53 3.85 -6.85 -2.48
CA GLU A 53 4.90 -6.22 -1.67
C GLU A 53 4.31 -5.46 -0.47
N VAL A 54 3.24 -4.70 -0.72
CA VAL A 54 2.52 -3.95 0.31
C VAL A 54 1.96 -4.89 1.38
N LEU A 55 1.28 -5.97 0.97
CA LEU A 55 0.70 -6.94 1.90
C LEU A 55 1.78 -7.64 2.72
N ALA A 56 2.88 -8.05 2.10
CA ALA A 56 4.00 -8.67 2.81
C ALA A 56 4.60 -7.72 3.86
N ALA A 57 4.75 -6.44 3.54
CA ALA A 57 5.25 -5.42 4.48
C ALA A 57 4.27 -5.21 5.65
N ILE A 58 2.96 -5.17 5.37
CA ILE A 58 1.92 -5.05 6.39
C ILE A 58 1.91 -6.28 7.30
N GLU A 59 2.00 -7.49 6.75
CA GLU A 59 2.06 -8.73 7.53
C GLU A 59 3.33 -8.79 8.40
N ALA A 60 4.49 -8.40 7.87
CA ALA A 60 5.74 -8.31 8.63
C ALA A 60 5.66 -7.30 9.80
N SER A 61 4.79 -6.28 9.71
CA SER A 61 4.53 -5.34 10.80
C SER A 61 3.61 -5.88 11.91
N GLY A 62 3.08 -7.10 11.74
CA GLY A 62 2.12 -7.72 12.65
C GLY A 62 0.68 -7.25 12.46
N GLN A 63 0.34 -6.69 11.30
CA GLN A 63 -1.02 -6.34 10.89
C GLN A 63 -1.46 -7.24 9.74
N ARG A 64 -2.76 -7.51 9.61
CA ARG A 64 -3.33 -8.21 8.44
C ARG A 64 -4.42 -7.36 7.84
N ILE A 65 -4.37 -7.16 6.52
CA ILE A 65 -5.36 -6.43 5.73
C ILE A 65 -5.76 -7.33 4.56
N ALA A 66 -7.03 -7.31 4.18
CA ALA A 66 -7.49 -8.02 2.99
C ALA A 66 -7.12 -7.23 1.73
N ALA A 67 -6.59 -7.94 0.73
CA ALA A 67 -6.55 -7.42 -0.63
C ALA A 67 -8.00 -7.33 -1.17
N VAL A 68 -8.31 -6.26 -1.88
CA VAL A 68 -9.57 -6.15 -2.62
C VAL A 68 -9.26 -6.43 -4.09
N ALA A 69 -10.03 -7.35 -4.67
CA ALA A 69 -9.93 -7.76 -6.07
C ALA A 69 -10.65 -6.80 -7.00
#